data_AF-A0AAV1HQW9-F1
#
_entry.id   AF-A0AAV1HQW9-F1
#
_cell.length_a   1.000
_cell.length_b   1.000
_cell.length_c   1.000
_cell.angle_alpha   90.00
_cell.angle_beta   90.00
_cell.angle_gamma   90.00
#
_symmetry.space_group_name_H-M   'P 1'
#
loop_
_entity.id
_entity.type
_entity.pdbx_description
1 polymer ?
#
loop_
_entity_poly.entity_id
_entity_poly.type
_entity_poly.pdbx_seq_one_letter_code
_entity_poly.pdbx_strand_id
1 'polypeptide(L)'
;MCAFCRAERAIVTKTWEQQAAHSLPGLGHHPYQSQSVAFAVRAAEAFAPFHAPNGAHDPAKVHEPIIAPHPAKTAICCQLLRELMQICPDLACPLGHIRDAVGQALYSNYYAASDGSLELKQLPYFAVVQRLELEKSNLQQKYEDCQKVCAAHGEQVQELAWQLGESQRYTEEAKHNGEHFKADIEEALKALKDAQVEAASAREELKSARKDLLQARSEGASLRALYDIANANALDQSTRAAQQIGALNTQLSEAQASLGEMVPLAELEHARQEIAALEEQASAMEREAREEQERFEQFRDEAQSQAHALEAQLDESHASAAEQLAKVAALLAPDPHPGPLTVAVTQSMGCDLASGLGLGSQVPRFLRWSGRLVLQSCSTEATDALVRAILEDQTIAERSLAAAQPLYEYLYHRLWDPALRACNHLVVTCSSHARPRMGHTGEDDGSTVYLEECRAAVDQLSAAEVQAAQSAYSLVHAASKAAGQSRLAQWFLQKLSGEVGATITVEARRSLDALDLAITGSR
;
A
#
# COMPACT_ATOMS: atom_id res chain seq x y z
N MET A 1 36.10 -80.46 18.14
CA MET A 1 36.86 -81.49 18.90
C MET A 1 38.28 -80.98 19.06
N CYS A 2 38.60 -80.40 20.22
CA CYS A 2 39.85 -79.68 20.45
C CYS A 2 40.87 -80.57 21.17
N ALA A 3 42.14 -80.44 20.79
CA ALA A 3 43.31 -81.14 21.29
C ALA A 3 43.68 -80.73 22.73
N PHE A 4 42.73 -80.82 23.67
CA PHE A 4 42.91 -80.38 25.06
C PHE A 4 42.88 -81.52 26.10
N CYS A 5 42.75 -82.79 25.67
CA CYS A 5 42.50 -83.92 26.58
C CYS A 5 43.68 -84.87 26.85
N ARG A 6 44.94 -84.51 26.58
CA ARG A 6 46.09 -85.38 26.95
C ARG A 6 47.27 -84.59 27.51
N ALA A 7 47.13 -84.16 28.74
CA ALA A 7 48.27 -83.89 29.62
C ALA A 7 47.85 -84.21 31.06
N GLU A 8 47.61 -85.49 31.37
CA GLU A 8 47.80 -85.97 32.74
C GLU A 8 49.31 -85.90 33.04
N ARG A 9 49.79 -84.67 33.31
CA ARG A 9 51.03 -84.51 34.07
C ARG A 9 50.73 -85.18 35.41
N ALA A 10 51.52 -86.19 35.77
CA ALA A 10 51.56 -86.69 37.13
C ALA A 10 51.66 -85.48 38.05
N ILE A 11 50.57 -85.17 38.75
CA ILE A 11 50.52 -84.04 39.66
C ILE A 11 51.47 -84.41 40.77
N VAL A 12 52.67 -83.84 40.76
CA VAL A 12 53.58 -83.88 41.89
C VAL A 12 52.86 -83.11 42.99
N THR A 13 52.24 -83.83 43.91
CA THR A 13 51.60 -83.28 45.10
C THR A 13 52.69 -82.62 45.93
N LYS A 14 52.80 -81.29 45.81
CA LYS A 14 53.69 -80.52 46.65
C LYS A 14 53.09 -80.52 48.05
N THR A 15 53.82 -81.02 49.03
CA THR A 15 53.41 -80.88 50.43
C THR A 15 53.22 -79.39 50.74
N TRP A 16 52.31 -79.05 51.66
CA TRP A 16 52.08 -77.64 52.03
C TRP A 16 53.40 -76.94 52.40
N GLU A 17 54.36 -77.69 52.97
CA GLU A 17 55.70 -77.23 53.32
C GLU A 17 56.47 -76.70 52.10
N GLN A 18 56.38 -77.38 50.97
CA GLN A 18 56.99 -76.96 49.71
C GLN A 18 56.27 -75.75 49.11
N GLN A 19 54.95 -75.62 49.33
CA GLN A 19 54.16 -74.48 48.85
C GLN A 19 54.38 -73.22 49.72
N ALA A 20 54.49 -73.39 51.03
CA ALA A 20 54.81 -72.36 52.00
C ALA A 20 56.25 -71.86 51.85
N ALA A 21 57.23 -72.77 51.65
CA ALA A 21 58.63 -72.39 51.41
C ALA A 21 58.80 -71.54 50.14
N HIS A 22 58.02 -71.79 49.09
CA HIS A 22 58.02 -70.96 47.89
C HIS A 22 57.43 -69.56 48.11
N SER A 23 56.54 -69.43 49.11
CA SER A 23 55.88 -68.17 49.47
C SER A 23 56.70 -67.33 50.47
N LEU A 24 57.80 -67.87 51.00
CA LEU A 24 58.65 -67.24 52.02
C LEU A 24 60.13 -67.18 51.58
N PRO A 25 60.48 -66.42 50.53
CA PRO A 25 61.88 -66.19 50.20
C PRO A 25 62.54 -65.33 51.30
N GLY A 26 63.44 -65.93 52.08
CA GLY A 26 64.34 -65.18 52.99
C GLY A 26 64.15 -65.37 54.50
N LEU A 27 63.15 -66.14 54.96
CA LEU A 27 63.03 -66.54 56.38
C LEU A 27 63.91 -67.77 56.67
N GLY A 28 65.22 -67.60 56.54
CA GLY A 28 66.23 -68.60 56.88
C GLY A 28 66.62 -68.56 58.37
N HIS A 29 67.08 -69.70 58.90
CA HIS A 29 67.48 -69.94 60.29
C HIS A 29 67.95 -68.70 61.07
N HIS A 30 67.15 -68.28 62.05
CA HIS A 30 67.55 -67.23 62.99
C HIS A 30 68.58 -67.77 64.01
N PRO A 31 69.58 -66.97 64.41
CA PRO A 31 70.69 -67.38 65.27
C PRO A 31 70.35 -67.53 66.77
N TYR A 32 69.07 -67.74 67.12
CA TYR A 32 68.65 -67.79 68.52
C TYR A 32 68.94 -69.15 69.15
N GLN A 33 69.57 -69.15 70.33
CA GLN A 33 69.97 -70.36 71.07
C GLN A 33 68.78 -71.17 71.62
N SER A 34 67.59 -70.58 71.75
CA SER A 34 66.37 -71.24 72.21
C SER A 34 65.28 -71.23 71.14
N GLN A 35 64.69 -72.40 70.88
CA GLN A 35 63.60 -72.59 69.92
C GLN A 35 62.34 -71.78 70.30
N SER A 36 62.07 -71.59 71.60
CA SER A 36 60.91 -70.80 72.05
C SER A 36 61.08 -69.30 71.79
N VAL A 37 62.31 -68.78 71.85
CA VAL A 37 62.62 -67.38 71.53
C VAL A 37 62.54 -67.15 70.03
N ALA A 38 63.07 -68.09 69.23
CA ALA A 38 62.94 -68.05 67.78
C ALA A 38 61.46 -68.06 67.33
N PHE A 39 60.63 -68.89 67.99
CA PHE A 39 59.20 -68.95 67.76
C PHE A 39 58.50 -67.63 68.10
N ALA A 40 58.76 -67.07 69.28
CA ALA A 40 58.14 -65.82 69.74
C ALA A 40 58.49 -64.62 68.84
N VAL A 41 59.74 -64.53 68.38
CA VAL A 41 60.18 -63.48 67.45
C VAL A 41 59.50 -63.63 66.10
N ARG A 42 59.43 -64.85 65.53
CA ARG A 42 58.73 -65.06 64.26
C ARG A 42 57.22 -64.83 64.37
N ALA A 43 56.60 -65.19 65.49
CA ALA A 43 55.21 -64.86 65.76
C ALA A 43 55.02 -63.34 65.82
N ALA A 44 55.88 -62.62 66.54
CA ALA A 44 55.84 -61.17 66.61
C ALA A 44 56.03 -60.51 65.23
N GLU A 45 56.96 -61.01 64.41
CA GLU A 45 57.18 -60.54 63.03
C GLU A 45 56.00 -60.86 62.10
N ALA A 46 55.36 -62.03 62.25
CA ALA A 46 54.19 -62.42 61.46
C ALA A 46 52.95 -61.57 61.78
N PHE A 47 52.76 -61.27 63.06
CA PHE A 47 51.65 -60.46 63.56
C PHE A 47 51.93 -58.95 63.53
N ALA A 48 53.17 -58.53 63.24
CA ALA A 48 53.48 -57.14 62.98
C ALA A 48 52.63 -56.59 61.81
N PRO A 49 52.20 -55.31 61.86
CA PRO A 49 51.53 -54.68 60.74
C PRO A 49 52.42 -54.76 59.50
N PHE A 50 51.89 -55.29 58.40
CA PHE A 50 52.68 -55.50 57.19
C PHE A 50 52.89 -54.14 56.51
N HIS A 51 54.13 -53.67 56.49
CA HIS A 51 54.52 -52.55 55.64
C HIS A 51 54.97 -53.13 54.30
N ALA A 52 54.16 -52.94 53.26
CA ALA A 52 54.51 -53.38 51.91
C ALA A 52 55.87 -52.74 51.51
N PRO A 53 56.85 -53.48 50.97
CA PRO A 53 58.21 -52.97 50.84
C PRO A 53 58.41 -51.87 49.80
N ASN A 54 57.40 -51.47 49.02
CA ASN A 54 57.56 -50.47 47.98
C ASN A 54 56.29 -49.64 47.78
N GLY A 55 56.34 -48.37 48.19
CA GLY A 55 55.63 -47.26 47.54
C GLY A 55 54.23 -46.91 48.04
N ALA A 56 54.08 -45.63 48.43
CA ALA A 56 52.86 -44.89 48.76
C ALA A 56 52.27 -45.10 50.18
N HIS A 57 52.90 -44.45 51.16
CA HIS A 57 52.25 -44.06 52.41
C HIS A 57 51.13 -43.06 52.09
N ASP A 58 49.88 -43.54 52.08
CA ASP A 58 48.71 -42.68 52.29
C ASP A 58 48.17 -42.99 53.70
N PRO A 59 48.45 -42.15 54.72
CA PRO A 59 48.11 -42.45 56.12
C PRO A 59 46.61 -42.51 56.38
N ALA A 60 45.75 -42.19 55.40
CA ALA A 60 44.30 -42.27 55.49
C ALA A 60 43.72 -43.69 55.26
N LYS A 61 44.50 -44.67 54.77
CA LYS A 61 44.05 -46.05 54.48
C LYS A 61 44.54 -47.10 55.48
N VAL A 62 44.85 -46.70 56.72
CA VAL A 62 45.38 -47.59 57.77
C VAL A 62 44.31 -48.49 58.40
N HIS A 63 43.03 -48.32 58.04
CA HIS A 63 41.91 -49.08 58.61
C HIS A 63 40.98 -49.74 57.59
N GLU A 64 41.45 -50.08 56.39
CA GLU A 64 40.69 -51.09 55.64
C GLU A 64 40.81 -52.42 56.38
N PRO A 65 39.68 -53.02 56.83
CA PRO A 65 39.73 -54.35 57.42
C PRO A 65 40.38 -55.27 56.38
N ILE A 66 41.35 -56.07 56.82
CA ILE A 66 41.97 -57.09 55.97
C ILE A 66 40.87 -58.11 55.65
N ILE A 67 40.13 -57.89 54.56
CA ILE A 67 38.99 -58.74 54.15
C ILE A 67 39.50 -60.08 53.56
N ALA A 68 40.78 -60.17 53.19
CA ALA A 68 41.37 -61.38 52.60
C ALA A 68 42.66 -61.82 53.34
N PRO A 69 42.85 -63.13 53.58
CA PRO A 69 44.05 -63.66 54.23
C PRO A 69 45.29 -63.42 53.37
N HIS A 70 46.35 -62.84 53.94
CA HIS A 70 47.59 -62.56 53.21
C HIS A 70 48.43 -63.85 53.06
N PRO A 71 48.83 -64.26 51.84
CA PRO A 71 49.47 -65.57 51.59
C PRO A 71 50.75 -65.76 52.42
N ALA A 72 51.66 -64.77 52.45
CA ALA A 72 52.88 -64.88 53.26
C ALA A 72 52.60 -65.01 54.77
N LYS A 73 51.68 -64.21 55.33
CA LYS A 73 51.32 -64.30 56.75
C LYS A 73 50.67 -65.63 57.10
N THR A 74 49.79 -66.11 56.23
CA THR A 74 49.17 -67.42 56.36
C THR A 74 50.22 -68.54 56.34
N ALA A 75 51.19 -68.49 55.42
CA ALA A 75 52.28 -69.45 55.37
C ALA A 75 53.10 -69.45 56.68
N ILE A 76 53.42 -68.26 57.21
CA ILE A 76 54.13 -68.12 58.49
C ILE A 76 53.29 -68.67 59.65
N CYS A 77 51.99 -68.39 59.70
CA CYS A 77 51.10 -68.93 60.73
C CYS A 77 51.05 -70.47 60.69
N CYS A 78 50.96 -71.09 59.50
CA CYS A 78 51.03 -72.55 59.36
C CYS A 78 52.39 -73.11 59.82
N GLN A 79 53.49 -72.40 59.55
CA GLN A 79 54.82 -72.78 60.00
C GLN A 79 54.98 -72.63 61.52
N LEU A 80 54.47 -71.56 62.11
CA LEU A 80 54.44 -71.35 63.55
C LEU A 80 53.62 -72.42 64.25
N LEU A 81 52.42 -72.77 63.74
CA LEU A 81 51.62 -73.86 64.30
C LEU A 81 52.42 -75.17 64.35
N ARG A 82 53.20 -75.48 63.31
CA ARG A 82 54.10 -76.64 63.30
C ARG A 82 55.20 -76.56 64.37
N GLU A 83 55.86 -75.41 64.50
CA GLU A 83 56.90 -75.21 65.51
C GLU A 83 56.34 -75.31 66.93
N LEU A 84 55.11 -74.80 67.15
CA LEU A 84 54.43 -74.90 68.44
C LEU A 84 54.04 -76.36 68.77
N MET A 85 53.68 -77.17 67.77
CA MET A 85 53.49 -78.62 67.94
C MET A 85 54.78 -79.33 68.40
N GLN A 86 55.96 -78.88 67.96
CA GLN A 86 57.24 -79.47 68.36
C GLN A 86 57.64 -79.08 69.79
N ILE A 87 57.30 -77.86 70.21
CA ILE A 87 57.58 -77.36 71.55
C ILE A 87 56.59 -77.94 72.58
N CYS A 88 55.33 -78.14 72.19
CA CYS A 88 54.25 -78.61 73.06
C CYS A 88 53.65 -79.93 72.53
N PRO A 89 54.25 -81.10 72.84
CA PRO A 89 53.83 -82.39 72.28
C PRO A 89 52.40 -82.77 72.66
N ASP A 90 51.93 -82.39 73.85
CA ASP A 90 50.57 -82.68 74.33
C ASP A 90 49.47 -82.00 73.49
N LEU A 91 49.81 -80.89 72.80
CA LEU A 91 48.92 -80.15 71.91
C LEU A 91 49.18 -80.45 70.43
N ALA A 92 50.13 -81.34 70.11
CA ALA A 92 50.55 -81.58 68.73
C ALA A 92 49.40 -82.08 67.85
N CYS A 93 48.57 -83.00 68.35
CA CYS A 93 47.44 -83.55 67.60
C CYS A 93 46.36 -82.49 67.24
N PRO A 94 45.77 -81.74 68.20
CA PRO A 94 44.77 -80.72 67.88
C PRO A 94 45.33 -79.57 67.05
N LEU A 95 46.57 -79.13 67.29
CA LEU A 95 47.22 -78.09 66.48
C LEU A 95 47.53 -78.57 65.06
N GLY A 96 47.85 -79.86 64.90
CA GLY A 96 48.01 -80.51 63.60
C GLY A 96 46.71 -80.46 62.81
N HIS A 97 45.58 -80.84 63.41
CA HIS A 97 44.27 -80.74 62.76
C HIS A 97 43.91 -79.30 62.36
N ILE A 98 44.17 -78.32 63.24
CA ILE A 98 43.90 -76.91 62.93
C ILE A 98 44.80 -76.43 61.77
N ARG A 99 46.10 -76.74 61.82
CA ARG A 99 47.05 -76.40 60.76
C ARG A 99 46.64 -77.01 59.42
N ASP A 100 46.26 -78.27 59.43
CA ASP A 100 45.92 -79.01 58.21
C ASP A 100 44.59 -78.52 57.63
N ALA A 101 43.60 -78.20 58.47
CA ALA A 101 42.35 -77.56 58.02
C ALA A 101 42.59 -76.15 57.43
N VAL A 102 43.47 -75.35 58.05
CA VAL A 102 43.87 -74.03 57.54
C VAL A 102 44.64 -74.15 56.23
N GLY A 103 45.56 -75.12 56.13
CA GLY A 103 46.32 -75.41 54.91
C GLY A 103 45.42 -75.86 53.76
N GLN A 104 44.46 -76.74 54.03
CA GLN A 104 43.44 -77.18 53.07
C GLN A 104 42.60 -76.01 52.56
N ALA A 105 42.14 -75.13 53.45
CA ALA A 105 41.31 -73.99 53.08
C ALA A 105 42.05 -72.94 52.21
N LEU A 106 43.38 -72.87 52.30
CA LEU A 106 44.16 -71.76 51.74
C LEU A 106 45.09 -72.16 50.57
N TYR A 107 45.57 -73.40 50.53
CA TYR A 107 46.61 -73.86 49.59
C TYR A 107 46.19 -75.07 48.74
N SER A 108 44.91 -75.22 48.40
CA SER A 108 44.43 -76.36 47.60
C SER A 108 44.82 -76.29 46.11
N ASN A 109 46.12 -76.28 45.78
CA ASN A 109 46.58 -76.97 44.58
C ASN A 109 47.07 -78.35 45.03
N TYR A 110 46.13 -79.29 45.07
CA TYR A 110 46.30 -80.70 45.43
C TYR A 110 46.95 -80.94 46.79
N TYR A 111 46.17 -80.78 47.86
CA TYR A 111 46.54 -81.31 49.17
C TYR A 111 46.28 -82.82 49.18
N ALA A 112 47.31 -83.63 49.41
CA ALA A 112 47.12 -85.00 49.85
C ALA A 112 46.98 -84.95 51.37
N ALA A 113 45.82 -85.34 51.90
CA ALA A 113 45.69 -85.58 53.33
C ALA A 113 46.66 -86.68 53.78
N SER A 114 46.95 -86.77 55.07
CA SER A 114 47.90 -87.75 55.63
C SER A 114 47.51 -89.22 55.39
N ASP A 115 46.27 -89.46 54.94
CA ASP A 115 45.70 -90.74 54.51
C ASP A 115 45.83 -91.01 53.00
N GLY A 116 46.37 -90.07 52.22
CA GLY A 116 46.56 -90.18 50.77
C GLY A 116 45.28 -89.98 49.93
N SER A 117 44.17 -89.58 50.53
CA SER A 117 42.93 -89.34 49.79
C SER A 117 42.96 -87.98 49.07
N LEU A 118 42.71 -88.01 47.76
CA LEU A 118 42.58 -86.82 46.90
C LEU A 118 41.10 -86.44 46.81
N GLU A 119 40.55 -85.82 47.85
CA GLU A 119 39.17 -85.36 47.81
C GLU A 119 39.09 -83.86 47.50
N LEU A 120 38.19 -83.54 46.55
CA LEU A 120 37.76 -82.21 46.07
C LEU A 120 38.77 -81.38 45.26
N LYS A 121 38.42 -81.14 43.98
CA LYS A 121 39.01 -80.09 43.11
C LYS A 121 38.56 -78.69 43.57
N GLN A 122 38.97 -78.28 44.76
CA GLN A 122 38.86 -76.87 45.15
C GLN A 122 39.99 -76.10 44.46
N LEU A 123 39.64 -75.17 43.55
CA LEU A 123 40.61 -74.21 43.04
C LEU A 123 41.07 -73.35 44.23
N PRO A 124 42.37 -73.13 44.43
CA PRO A 124 42.85 -72.36 45.57
C PRO A 124 42.28 -70.95 45.49
N TYR A 125 41.83 -70.43 46.64
CA TYR A 125 41.18 -69.13 46.76
C TYR A 125 41.89 -68.03 45.94
N PHE A 126 43.22 -67.95 46.02
CA PHE A 126 44.02 -66.95 45.32
C PHE A 126 43.98 -67.07 43.79
N ALA A 127 43.88 -68.27 43.22
CA ALA A 127 43.76 -68.44 41.78
C ALA A 127 42.36 -68.05 41.28
N VAL A 128 41.32 -68.31 42.07
CA VAL A 128 39.96 -67.85 41.78
C VAL A 128 39.89 -66.33 41.87
N VAL A 129 40.48 -65.73 42.91
CA VAL A 129 40.53 -64.27 43.08
C VAL A 129 41.27 -63.62 41.92
N GLN A 130 42.48 -64.07 41.55
CA GLN A 130 43.22 -63.50 40.41
C GLN A 130 42.44 -63.62 39.09
N ARG A 131 41.78 -64.76 38.86
CA ARG A 131 40.94 -64.94 37.68
C ARG A 131 39.74 -63.99 37.68
N LEU A 132 39.06 -63.84 38.81
CA LEU A 132 37.93 -62.92 38.95
C LEU A 132 38.37 -61.46 38.83
N GLU A 133 39.55 -61.09 39.33
CA GLU A 133 40.13 -59.76 39.14
C GLU A 133 40.42 -59.47 37.66
N LEU A 134 40.95 -60.45 36.93
CA LEU A 134 41.18 -60.34 35.49
C LEU A 134 39.85 -60.29 34.70
N GLU A 135 38.86 -61.11 35.06
CA GLU A 135 37.53 -61.06 34.43
C GLU A 135 36.83 -59.72 34.73
N LYS A 136 36.97 -59.20 35.95
CA LYS A 136 36.47 -57.88 36.34
C LYS A 136 37.12 -56.76 35.53
N SER A 137 38.45 -56.75 35.38
CA SER A 137 39.13 -55.71 34.58
C SER A 137 38.73 -55.79 33.11
N ASN A 138 38.61 -56.99 32.54
CA ASN A 138 38.12 -57.20 31.17
C ASN A 138 36.67 -56.72 30.99
N LEU A 139 35.79 -56.96 31.97
CA LEU A 139 34.41 -56.48 31.93
C LEU A 139 34.31 -54.96 32.08
N GLN A 140 35.16 -54.36 32.92
CA GLN A 140 35.26 -52.90 33.05
C GLN A 140 35.69 -52.26 31.73
N GLN A 141 36.72 -52.81 31.07
CA GLN A 141 37.15 -52.32 29.76
C GLN A 141 36.03 -52.43 28.71
N LYS A 142 35.34 -53.58 28.64
CA LYS A 142 34.20 -53.76 27.72
C LYS A 142 33.06 -52.78 28.01
N TYR A 143 32.82 -52.48 29.28
CA TYR A 143 31.82 -51.49 29.68
C TYR A 143 32.20 -50.08 29.20
N GLU A 144 33.45 -49.67 29.40
CA GLU A 144 33.96 -48.38 28.91
C GLU A 144 33.91 -48.27 27.39
N ASP A 145 34.28 -49.33 26.67
CA ASP A 145 34.21 -49.36 25.21
C ASP A 145 32.76 -49.27 24.70
N CYS A 146 31.84 -49.99 25.36
CA CYS A 146 30.41 -49.89 25.06
C CYS A 146 29.88 -48.47 25.33
N GLN A 147 30.29 -47.85 26.44
CA GLN A 147 29.92 -46.48 26.79
C GLN A 147 30.37 -45.48 25.72
N LYS A 148 31.59 -45.64 25.18
CA LYS A 148 32.10 -44.81 24.07
C LYS A 148 31.29 -45.01 22.80
N VAL A 149 30.94 -46.24 22.45
CA VAL A 149 30.11 -46.54 21.27
C VAL A 149 28.70 -45.94 21.42
N CYS A 150 28.09 -46.06 22.60
CA CYS A 150 26.80 -45.45 22.88
C CYS A 150 26.86 -43.91 22.78
N ALA A 151 27.92 -43.28 23.27
CA ALA A 151 28.11 -41.84 23.14
C ALA A 151 28.24 -41.42 21.66
N ALA A 152 29.07 -42.11 20.88
CA ALA A 152 29.25 -41.84 19.44
C ALA A 152 27.95 -42.03 18.63
N HIS A 153 27.18 -43.09 18.90
CA HIS A 153 25.87 -43.27 18.28
C HIS A 153 24.87 -42.18 18.72
N GLY A 154 24.96 -41.72 19.97
CA GLY A 154 24.15 -40.59 20.46
C GLY A 154 24.39 -39.31 19.66
N GLU A 155 25.66 -38.98 19.38
CA GLU A 155 26.04 -37.83 18.55
C GLU A 155 25.55 -37.99 17.10
N GLN A 156 25.71 -39.18 16.51
CA GLN A 156 25.20 -39.46 15.15
C GLN A 156 23.69 -39.32 15.04
N VAL A 157 22.93 -39.78 16.05
CA VAL A 157 21.47 -39.62 16.07
C VAL A 157 21.07 -38.16 16.19
N GLN A 158 21.79 -37.35 16.97
CA GLN A 158 21.55 -35.91 17.07
C GLN A 158 21.81 -35.20 15.73
N GLU A 159 22.90 -35.54 15.06
CA GLU A 159 23.22 -35.00 13.72
C GLU A 159 22.14 -35.37 12.69
N LEU A 160 21.72 -36.63 12.65
CA LEU A 160 20.64 -37.07 11.76
C LEU A 160 19.31 -36.39 12.07
N ALA A 161 19.00 -36.17 13.35
CA ALA A 161 17.79 -35.44 13.75
C ALA A 161 17.84 -33.97 13.30
N TRP A 162 19.01 -33.34 13.37
CA TRP A 162 19.23 -31.99 12.87
C TRP A 162 19.04 -31.92 11.35
N GLN A 163 19.70 -32.80 10.60
CA GLN A 163 19.58 -32.87 9.13
C GLN A 163 18.14 -33.16 8.68
N LEU A 164 17.43 -34.02 9.40
CA LEU A 164 16.02 -34.29 9.14
C LEU A 164 15.15 -33.04 9.36
N GLY A 165 15.40 -32.29 10.42
CA GLY A 165 14.71 -31.02 10.70
C GLY A 165 14.98 -29.96 9.62
N GLU A 166 16.21 -29.87 9.12
CA GLU A 166 16.56 -28.96 8.03
C GLU A 166 15.87 -29.35 6.72
N SER A 167 15.92 -30.64 6.36
CA SER A 167 15.21 -31.18 5.19
C SER A 167 13.70 -30.93 5.25
N GLN A 168 13.09 -31.12 6.42
CA GLN A 168 11.67 -30.81 6.64
C GLN A 168 11.36 -29.33 6.36
N ARG A 169 12.18 -28.40 6.88
CA ARG A 169 12.03 -26.96 6.60
C ARG A 169 12.11 -26.65 5.11
N TYR A 170 13.10 -27.20 4.38
CA TYR A 170 13.19 -27.02 2.93
C TYR A 170 11.96 -27.57 2.20
N THR A 171 11.39 -28.70 2.64
CA THR A 171 10.16 -29.22 2.03
C THR A 171 8.94 -28.36 2.30
N GLU A 172 8.83 -27.74 3.48
CA GLU A 172 7.74 -26.83 3.82
C GLU A 172 7.86 -25.52 3.04
N GLU A 173 9.06 -24.96 2.94
CA GLU A 173 9.33 -23.77 2.12
C GLU A 173 9.05 -24.04 0.64
N ALA A 174 9.46 -25.20 0.11
CA ALA A 174 9.17 -25.60 -1.26
C ALA A 174 7.66 -25.77 -1.51
N LYS A 175 6.90 -26.29 -0.53
CA LYS A 175 5.43 -26.36 -0.61
C LYS A 175 4.80 -24.97 -0.64
N HIS A 176 5.21 -24.09 0.27
CA HIS A 176 4.73 -22.71 0.33
C HIS A 176 5.01 -21.96 -0.99
N ASN A 177 6.23 -22.07 -1.51
CA ASN A 177 6.59 -21.48 -2.80
C ASN A 177 5.78 -22.10 -3.94
N GLY A 178 5.53 -23.41 -3.91
CA GLY A 178 4.67 -24.09 -4.86
C GLY A 178 3.21 -23.61 -4.83
N GLU A 179 2.67 -23.29 -3.67
CA GLU A 179 1.34 -22.70 -3.51
C GLU A 179 1.30 -21.26 -4.03
N HIS A 180 2.34 -20.47 -3.75
CA HIS A 180 2.48 -19.12 -4.30
C HIS A 180 2.52 -19.13 -5.83
N PHE A 181 3.37 -19.95 -6.44
CA PHE A 181 3.44 -20.05 -7.91
C PHE A 181 2.14 -20.53 -8.54
N LYS A 182 1.36 -21.39 -7.85
CA LYS A 182 0.02 -21.77 -8.33
C LYS A 182 -0.93 -20.57 -8.33
N ALA A 183 -0.92 -19.77 -7.27
CA ALA A 183 -1.73 -18.55 -7.20
C ALA A 183 -1.34 -17.56 -8.32
N ASP A 184 -0.04 -17.33 -8.54
CA ASP A 184 0.47 -16.46 -9.62
C ASP A 184 0.01 -16.95 -11.00
N ILE A 185 0.06 -18.26 -11.24
CA ILE A 185 -0.41 -18.86 -12.52
C ILE A 185 -1.92 -18.66 -12.68
N GLU A 186 -2.72 -18.85 -11.63
CA GLU A 186 -4.17 -18.65 -11.69
C GLU A 186 -4.53 -17.18 -11.95
N GLU A 187 -3.80 -16.24 -11.35
CA GLU A 187 -3.95 -14.81 -11.61
C GLU A 187 -3.58 -14.45 -13.05
N ALA A 188 -2.43 -14.93 -13.53
CA ALA A 188 -2.00 -14.72 -14.91
C ALA A 188 -3.00 -15.30 -15.93
N LEU A 189 -3.61 -16.45 -15.63
CA LEU A 189 -4.66 -17.04 -16.47
C LEU A 189 -5.96 -16.24 -16.47
N LYS A 190 -6.32 -15.60 -15.35
CA LYS A 190 -7.46 -14.66 -15.31
C LYS A 190 -7.16 -13.42 -16.16
N ALA A 191 -6.00 -12.79 -15.95
CA ALA A 191 -5.57 -11.62 -16.73
C ALA A 191 -5.52 -11.92 -18.24
N LEU A 192 -5.07 -13.12 -18.63
CA LEU A 192 -5.09 -13.54 -20.04
C LEU A 192 -6.52 -13.63 -20.61
N LYS A 193 -7.47 -14.17 -19.84
CA LYS A 193 -8.87 -14.26 -20.27
C LYS A 193 -9.50 -12.87 -20.39
N ASP A 194 -9.23 -11.99 -19.45
CA ASP A 194 -9.74 -10.61 -19.48
C ASP A 194 -9.19 -9.86 -20.70
N ALA A 195 -7.87 -9.97 -20.95
CA ALA A 195 -7.25 -9.41 -22.14
C ALA A 195 -7.81 -9.99 -23.46
N GLN A 196 -8.20 -11.26 -23.49
CA GLN A 196 -8.86 -11.85 -24.66
C GLN A 196 -10.27 -11.29 -24.89
N VAL A 197 -11.02 -11.02 -23.82
CA VAL A 197 -12.34 -10.38 -23.88
C VAL A 197 -12.21 -8.94 -24.38
N GLU A 198 -11.28 -8.17 -23.83
CA GLU A 198 -10.98 -6.79 -24.28
C GLU A 198 -10.52 -6.75 -25.74
N ALA A 199 -9.66 -7.69 -26.16
CA ALA A 199 -9.24 -7.77 -27.55
C ALA A 199 -10.41 -8.12 -28.49
N ALA A 200 -11.38 -8.90 -28.03
CA ALA A 200 -12.59 -9.20 -28.79
C ALA A 200 -13.52 -7.99 -28.88
N SER A 201 -13.73 -7.24 -27.80
CA SER A 201 -14.55 -6.01 -27.83
C SER A 201 -13.91 -4.94 -28.72
N ALA A 202 -12.60 -4.72 -28.61
CA ALA A 202 -11.86 -3.78 -29.45
C ALA A 202 -11.95 -4.13 -30.95
N ARG A 203 -11.99 -5.43 -31.30
CA ARG A 203 -12.21 -5.88 -32.68
C ARG A 203 -13.61 -5.53 -33.18
N GLU A 204 -14.64 -5.65 -32.35
CA GLU A 204 -16.00 -5.26 -32.74
C GLU A 204 -16.15 -3.74 -32.87
N GLU A 205 -15.51 -2.96 -31.98
CA GLU A 205 -15.44 -1.50 -32.09
C GLU A 205 -14.72 -1.04 -33.36
N LEU A 206 -13.62 -1.72 -33.74
CA LEU A 206 -12.94 -1.42 -35.01
C LEU A 206 -13.80 -1.75 -36.23
N LYS A 207 -14.63 -2.80 -36.16
CA LYS A 207 -15.58 -3.13 -37.24
C LYS A 207 -16.68 -2.08 -37.35
N SER A 208 -17.25 -1.63 -36.23
CA SER A 208 -18.27 -0.56 -36.25
C SER A 208 -17.68 0.76 -36.75
N ALA A 209 -16.53 1.19 -36.23
CA ALA A 209 -15.85 2.40 -36.68
C ALA A 209 -15.51 2.37 -38.17
N ARG A 210 -15.09 1.20 -38.70
CA ARG A 210 -14.86 1.02 -40.14
C ARG A 210 -16.15 1.18 -40.96
N LYS A 211 -17.28 0.68 -40.46
CA LYS A 211 -18.59 0.84 -41.11
C LYS A 211 -19.00 2.31 -41.13
N ASP A 212 -18.85 3.01 -40.01
CA ASP A 212 -19.20 4.43 -39.88
C ASP A 212 -18.33 5.30 -40.80
N LEU A 213 -17.03 5.00 -40.91
CA LEU A 213 -16.13 5.68 -41.84
C LEU A 213 -16.58 5.50 -43.30
N LEU A 214 -16.97 4.28 -43.70
CA LEU A 214 -17.47 4.01 -45.05
C LEU A 214 -18.77 4.77 -45.32
N GLN A 215 -19.67 4.82 -44.33
CA GLN A 215 -20.90 5.59 -44.42
C GLN A 215 -20.61 7.09 -44.58
N ALA A 216 -19.79 7.68 -43.70
CA ALA A 216 -19.40 9.09 -43.78
C ALA A 216 -18.70 9.42 -45.12
N ARG A 217 -17.90 8.49 -45.67
CA ARG A 217 -17.29 8.66 -46.99
C ARG A 217 -18.34 8.67 -48.10
N SER A 218 -19.37 7.84 -48.01
CA SER A 218 -20.47 7.82 -48.98
C SER A 218 -21.35 9.08 -48.90
N GLU A 219 -21.63 9.56 -47.69
CA GLU A 219 -22.33 10.82 -47.44
C GLU A 219 -21.51 12.03 -47.91
N GLY A 220 -20.20 12.03 -47.67
CA GLY A 220 -19.31 13.06 -48.21
C GLY A 220 -19.26 13.08 -49.74
N ALA A 221 -19.32 11.91 -50.39
CA ALA A 221 -19.40 11.83 -51.85
C ALA A 221 -20.75 12.33 -52.40
N SER A 222 -21.86 12.01 -51.74
CA SER A 222 -23.18 12.51 -52.14
C SER A 222 -23.30 14.02 -51.93
N LEU A 223 -22.79 14.56 -50.82
CA LEU A 223 -22.76 16.00 -50.56
C LEU A 223 -21.92 16.76 -51.59
N ARG A 224 -20.77 16.22 -52.00
CA ARG A 224 -19.97 16.82 -53.09
C ARG A 224 -20.73 16.83 -54.41
N ALA A 225 -21.39 15.73 -54.77
CA ALA A 225 -22.20 15.68 -55.98
C ALA A 225 -23.35 16.71 -55.95
N LEU A 226 -24.03 16.86 -54.80
CA LEU A 226 -25.06 17.89 -54.61
C LEU A 226 -24.48 19.31 -54.72
N TYR A 227 -23.30 19.54 -54.14
CA TYR A 227 -22.60 20.81 -54.25
C TYR A 227 -22.23 21.14 -55.71
N ASP A 228 -21.70 20.17 -56.47
CA ASP A 228 -21.33 20.37 -57.87
C ASP A 228 -22.57 20.72 -58.72
N ILE A 229 -23.70 20.05 -58.48
CA ILE A 229 -24.99 20.37 -59.13
C ILE A 229 -25.45 21.79 -58.76
N ALA A 230 -25.43 22.13 -57.47
CA ALA A 230 -25.84 23.45 -56.99
C ALA A 230 -24.94 24.56 -57.55
N ASN A 231 -23.64 24.33 -57.63
CA ASN A 231 -22.66 25.25 -58.20
C ASN A 231 -22.86 25.44 -59.71
N ALA A 232 -23.09 24.35 -60.44
CA ALA A 232 -23.44 24.42 -61.87
C ALA A 232 -24.73 25.22 -62.09
N ASN A 233 -25.77 24.98 -61.29
CA ASN A 233 -27.01 25.75 -61.35
C ASN A 233 -26.81 27.23 -61.03
N ALA A 234 -25.98 27.55 -60.03
CA ALA A 234 -25.65 28.94 -59.67
C ALA A 234 -24.88 29.64 -60.81
N LEU A 235 -23.95 28.94 -61.46
CA LEU A 235 -23.22 29.44 -62.63
C LEU A 235 -24.18 29.70 -63.81
N ASP A 236 -25.10 28.77 -64.08
CA ASP A 236 -26.13 28.92 -65.11
C ASP A 236 -27.08 30.09 -64.81
N GLN A 237 -27.46 30.29 -63.55
CA GLN A 237 -28.27 31.44 -63.14
C GLN A 237 -27.50 32.75 -63.31
N SER A 238 -26.22 32.78 -62.92
CA SER A 238 -25.34 33.94 -63.07
C SER A 238 -25.16 34.32 -64.54
N THR A 239 -24.92 33.34 -65.43
CA THR A 239 -24.78 33.59 -66.87
C THR A 239 -26.09 34.08 -67.49
N ARG A 240 -27.25 33.52 -67.13
CA ARG A 240 -28.56 34.04 -67.56
C ARG A 240 -28.82 35.46 -67.08
N ALA A 241 -28.50 35.74 -65.81
CA ALA A 241 -28.64 37.10 -65.26
C ALA A 241 -27.71 38.09 -65.99
N ALA A 242 -26.46 37.69 -66.28
CA ALA A 242 -25.53 38.51 -67.05
C ALA A 242 -26.04 38.77 -68.49
N GLN A 243 -26.63 37.78 -69.15
CA GLN A 243 -27.26 37.94 -70.46
C GLN A 243 -28.47 38.89 -70.39
N GLN A 244 -29.31 38.78 -69.36
CA GLN A 244 -30.44 39.69 -69.14
C GLN A 244 -29.98 41.13 -68.88
N ILE A 245 -28.96 41.32 -68.04
CA ILE A 245 -28.34 42.63 -67.80
C ILE A 245 -27.78 43.18 -69.11
N GLY A 246 -27.10 42.36 -69.92
CA GLY A 246 -26.61 42.75 -71.24
C GLY A 246 -27.73 43.23 -72.16
N ALA A 247 -28.83 42.47 -72.26
CA ALA A 247 -30.00 42.82 -73.08
C ALA A 247 -30.72 44.08 -72.57
N LEU A 248 -30.82 44.25 -71.25
CA LEU A 248 -31.38 45.46 -70.65
C LEU A 248 -30.48 46.67 -70.90
N ASN A 249 -29.15 46.50 -70.84
CA ASN A 249 -28.20 47.57 -71.15
C ASN A 249 -28.27 47.98 -72.62
N THR A 250 -28.44 47.04 -73.55
CA THR A 250 -28.66 47.38 -74.97
C THR A 250 -29.97 48.13 -75.16
N GLN A 251 -31.07 47.65 -74.56
CA GLN A 251 -32.36 48.37 -74.58
C GLN A 251 -32.25 49.76 -73.96
N LEU A 252 -31.51 49.91 -72.86
CA LEU A 252 -31.27 51.19 -72.20
C LEU A 252 -30.45 52.12 -73.10
N SER A 253 -29.42 51.61 -73.78
CA SER A 253 -28.65 52.39 -74.75
C SER A 253 -29.48 52.81 -75.97
N GLU A 254 -30.36 51.94 -76.47
CA GLU A 254 -31.29 52.25 -77.56
C GLU A 254 -32.34 53.28 -77.12
N ALA A 255 -32.87 53.15 -75.91
CA ALA A 255 -33.79 54.11 -75.31
C ALA A 255 -33.11 55.46 -75.02
N GLN A 256 -31.84 55.46 -74.60
CA GLN A 256 -31.05 56.68 -74.44
C GLN A 256 -30.76 57.34 -75.78
N ALA A 257 -30.45 56.57 -76.82
CA ALA A 257 -30.26 57.08 -78.17
C ALA A 257 -31.56 57.67 -78.74
N SER A 258 -32.70 56.99 -78.55
CA SER A 258 -34.00 57.51 -78.99
C SER A 258 -34.45 58.72 -78.18
N LEU A 259 -34.16 58.78 -76.87
CA LEU A 259 -34.35 60.00 -76.05
C LEU A 259 -33.43 61.14 -76.53
N GLY A 260 -32.19 60.84 -76.92
CA GLY A 260 -31.28 61.82 -77.50
C GLY A 260 -31.71 62.33 -78.89
N GLU A 261 -32.45 61.53 -79.64
CA GLU A 261 -33.10 61.94 -80.90
C GLU A 261 -34.42 62.68 -80.70
N MET A 262 -35.20 62.32 -79.67
CA MET A 262 -36.53 62.91 -79.41
C MET A 262 -36.50 64.17 -78.55
N VAL A 263 -35.46 64.38 -77.75
CA VAL A 263 -35.26 65.61 -76.98
C VAL A 263 -33.98 66.27 -77.50
N PRO A 264 -34.07 67.30 -78.37
CA PRO A 264 -32.90 68.06 -78.75
C PRO A 264 -32.22 68.56 -77.47
N LEU A 265 -30.95 68.23 -77.29
CA LEU A 265 -30.16 68.70 -76.13
C LEU A 265 -30.29 70.21 -75.93
N ALA A 266 -30.48 70.97 -77.02
CA ALA A 266 -30.76 72.40 -77.01
C ALA A 266 -32.07 72.78 -76.29
N GLU A 267 -33.15 72.00 -76.41
CA GLU A 267 -34.43 72.26 -75.74
C GLU A 267 -34.35 71.91 -74.25
N LEU A 268 -33.57 70.89 -73.88
CA LEU A 268 -33.35 70.49 -72.49
C LEU A 268 -32.41 71.46 -71.75
N GLU A 269 -31.37 71.97 -72.43
CA GLU A 269 -30.52 73.04 -71.90
C GLU A 269 -31.28 74.35 -71.75
N HIS A 270 -32.18 74.69 -72.68
CA HIS A 270 -33.08 75.84 -72.55
C HIS A 270 -34.02 75.67 -71.36
N ALA A 271 -34.67 74.51 -71.22
CA ALA A 271 -35.56 74.24 -70.09
C ALA A 271 -34.81 74.22 -68.74
N ARG A 272 -33.56 73.74 -68.70
CA ARG A 272 -32.71 73.81 -67.49
C ARG A 272 -32.31 75.24 -67.15
N GLN A 273 -32.03 76.07 -68.13
CA GLN A 273 -31.76 77.50 -67.92
C GLN A 273 -33.02 78.23 -67.43
N GLU A 274 -34.20 77.89 -67.95
CA GLU A 274 -35.48 78.42 -67.46
C GLU A 274 -35.79 77.95 -66.03
N ILE A 275 -35.57 76.68 -65.70
CA ILE A 275 -35.75 76.18 -64.33
C ILE A 275 -34.76 76.85 -63.38
N ALA A 276 -33.48 77.01 -63.75
CA ALA A 276 -32.51 77.72 -62.92
C ALA A 276 -32.89 79.19 -62.70
N ALA A 277 -33.42 79.87 -63.73
CA ALA A 277 -33.92 81.24 -63.61
C ALA A 277 -35.18 81.32 -62.72
N LEU A 278 -36.07 80.32 -62.80
CA LEU A 278 -37.26 80.22 -61.95
C LEU A 278 -36.92 79.84 -60.50
N GLU A 279 -35.91 79.00 -60.27
CA GLU A 279 -35.39 78.68 -58.93
C GLU A 279 -34.73 79.90 -58.30
N GLU A 280 -34.00 80.71 -59.08
CA GLU A 280 -33.44 81.97 -58.60
C GLU A 280 -34.55 82.97 -58.24
N GLN A 281 -35.60 83.09 -59.07
CA GLN A 281 -36.80 83.88 -58.74
C GLN A 281 -37.56 83.36 -57.52
N ALA A 282 -37.72 82.03 -57.39
CA ALA A 282 -38.39 81.42 -56.24
C ALA A 282 -37.57 81.64 -54.96
N SER A 283 -36.24 81.52 -55.02
CA SER A 283 -35.36 81.79 -53.87
C SER A 283 -35.33 83.27 -53.48
N ALA A 284 -35.50 84.18 -54.44
CA ALA A 284 -35.66 85.61 -54.18
C ALA A 284 -37.02 85.89 -53.51
N MET A 285 -38.10 85.29 -54.01
CA MET A 285 -39.42 85.40 -53.38
C MET A 285 -39.49 84.73 -52.01
N GLU A 286 -38.80 83.61 -51.79
CA GLU A 286 -38.70 82.99 -50.46
C GLU A 286 -37.89 83.86 -49.49
N ARG A 287 -36.87 84.57 -49.97
CA ARG A 287 -36.15 85.56 -49.15
C ARG A 287 -37.03 86.73 -48.78
N GLU A 288 -37.75 87.30 -49.75
CA GLU A 288 -38.72 88.38 -49.50
C GLU A 288 -39.83 87.92 -48.54
N ALA A 289 -40.36 86.71 -48.71
CA ALA A 289 -41.36 86.13 -47.82
C ALA A 289 -40.81 85.88 -46.41
N ARG A 290 -39.55 85.43 -46.26
CA ARG A 290 -38.91 85.27 -44.95
C ARG A 290 -38.67 86.61 -44.27
N GLU A 291 -38.24 87.64 -45.01
CA GLU A 291 -38.08 89.00 -44.46
C GLU A 291 -39.43 89.60 -44.04
N GLU A 292 -40.51 89.35 -44.80
CA GLU A 292 -41.86 89.74 -44.39
C GLU A 292 -42.34 88.94 -43.17
N GLN A 293 -42.04 87.65 -43.10
CA GLN A 293 -42.41 86.80 -41.97
C GLN A 293 -41.65 87.18 -40.69
N GLU A 294 -40.37 87.54 -40.78
CA GLU A 294 -39.61 88.10 -39.66
C GLU A 294 -40.16 89.46 -39.21
N ARG A 295 -40.64 90.32 -40.13
CA ARG A 295 -41.35 91.56 -39.76
C ARG A 295 -42.68 91.26 -39.05
N PHE A 296 -43.42 90.24 -39.50
CA PHE A 296 -44.65 89.81 -38.82
C PHE A 296 -44.37 89.20 -37.44
N GLU A 297 -43.27 88.45 -37.28
CA GLU A 297 -42.85 87.90 -35.98
C GLU A 297 -42.38 88.99 -35.02
N GLN A 298 -41.62 89.98 -35.49
CA GLN A 298 -41.28 91.16 -34.68
C GLN A 298 -42.53 91.94 -34.24
N PHE A 299 -43.51 92.12 -35.13
CA PHE A 299 -44.78 92.76 -34.80
C PHE A 299 -45.63 91.92 -33.82
N ARG A 300 -45.55 90.58 -33.92
CA ARG A 300 -46.21 89.66 -32.99
C ARG A 300 -45.56 89.72 -31.62
N ASP A 301 -44.24 89.76 -31.52
CA ASP A 301 -43.51 89.83 -30.25
C ASP A 301 -43.73 91.20 -29.55
N GLU A 302 -43.86 92.28 -30.31
CA GLU A 302 -44.29 93.59 -29.80
C GLU A 302 -45.74 93.56 -29.29
N ALA A 303 -46.66 92.91 -30.01
CA ALA A 303 -48.04 92.74 -29.55
C ALA A 303 -48.14 91.81 -28.32
N GLN A 304 -47.30 90.79 -28.23
CA GLN A 304 -47.29 89.80 -27.15
C GLN A 304 -46.62 90.33 -25.87
N SER A 305 -45.62 91.20 -25.99
CA SER A 305 -45.07 91.96 -24.86
C SER A 305 -46.03 93.03 -24.34
N GLN A 306 -46.85 93.65 -25.20
CA GLN A 306 -47.96 94.52 -24.79
C GLN A 306 -49.08 93.72 -24.11
N ALA A 307 -49.38 92.51 -24.56
CA ALA A 307 -50.35 91.62 -23.92
C ALA A 307 -49.90 91.20 -22.52
N HIS A 308 -48.64 90.78 -22.33
CA HIS A 308 -48.11 90.42 -21.00
C HIS A 308 -47.98 91.63 -20.04
N ALA A 309 -47.76 92.84 -20.55
CA ALA A 309 -47.80 94.06 -19.73
C ALA A 309 -49.23 94.36 -19.22
N LEU A 310 -50.26 94.04 -20.00
CA LEU A 310 -51.67 94.17 -19.62
C LEU A 310 -52.15 93.01 -18.72
N GLU A 311 -51.62 91.80 -18.92
CA GLU A 311 -51.89 90.62 -18.10
C GLU A 311 -51.30 90.77 -16.68
N ALA A 312 -50.10 91.34 -16.55
CA ALA A 312 -49.50 91.68 -15.25
C ALA A 312 -50.28 92.77 -14.48
N GLN A 313 -50.95 93.69 -15.18
CA GLN A 313 -51.87 94.66 -14.56
C GLN A 313 -53.23 94.03 -14.18
N LEU A 314 -53.61 92.92 -14.81
CA LEU A 314 -54.82 92.15 -14.49
C LEU A 314 -54.59 91.23 -13.28
N ASP A 315 -53.43 90.56 -13.19
CA ASP A 315 -53.10 89.64 -12.09
C ASP A 315 -52.92 90.33 -10.74
N GLU A 316 -52.50 91.60 -10.74
CA GLU A 316 -52.48 92.45 -9.54
C GLU A 316 -53.90 92.84 -9.07
N SER A 317 -54.91 92.77 -9.96
CA SER A 317 -56.33 92.99 -9.64
C SER A 317 -57.09 91.69 -9.29
N HIS A 318 -56.65 90.54 -9.82
CA HIS A 318 -57.25 89.22 -9.55
C HIS A 318 -56.75 88.57 -8.25
N ALA A 319 -55.56 88.92 -7.76
CA ALA A 319 -55.08 88.52 -6.42
C ALA A 319 -55.91 89.14 -5.26
N SER A 320 -56.65 90.22 -5.50
CA SER A 320 -57.58 90.85 -4.54
C SER A 320 -58.99 90.24 -4.54
N ALA A 321 -59.34 89.35 -5.49
CA ALA A 321 -60.68 88.80 -5.66
C ALA A 321 -60.76 87.26 -5.48
N ALA A 322 -59.62 86.56 -5.46
CA ALA A 322 -59.55 85.10 -5.31
C ALA A 322 -59.73 84.58 -3.86
N GLU A 323 -59.79 85.46 -2.85
CA GLU A 323 -60.01 85.08 -1.45
C GLU A 323 -61.48 84.72 -1.12
N GLN A 324 -62.44 84.94 -2.04
CA GLN A 324 -63.87 84.71 -1.78
C GLN A 324 -64.55 83.59 -2.60
N LEU A 325 -63.85 82.92 -3.52
CA LEU A 325 -64.44 81.85 -4.35
C LEU A 325 -63.77 80.47 -4.18
N ALA A 326 -63.16 80.25 -3.00
CA ALA A 326 -62.73 78.93 -2.51
C ALA A 326 -63.84 78.20 -1.69
N LYS A 327 -65.10 78.61 -1.87
CA LYS A 327 -66.29 77.89 -1.39
C LYS A 327 -67.21 77.67 -2.58
N VAL A 328 -67.68 76.44 -2.69
CA VAL A 328 -68.60 75.89 -3.69
C VAL A 328 -67.89 75.09 -4.79
N ALA A 329 -67.78 73.82 -4.45
CA ALA A 329 -68.16 72.70 -5.30
C ALA A 329 -67.27 72.49 -6.53
N ALA A 330 -66.30 71.58 -6.46
CA ALA A 330 -66.54 70.14 -6.41
C ALA A 330 -67.71 69.75 -7.30
N LEU A 331 -67.43 69.32 -8.54
CA LEU A 331 -68.15 68.29 -9.27
C LEU A 331 -67.52 68.15 -10.67
N LEU A 332 -67.10 66.92 -10.99
CA LEU A 332 -66.85 66.34 -12.32
C LEU A 332 -65.38 66.17 -12.75
N ALA A 333 -64.88 64.96 -12.47
CA ALA A 333 -63.84 64.22 -13.22
C ALA A 333 -64.37 63.81 -14.64
N PRO A 334 -63.62 63.17 -15.59
CA PRO A 334 -62.58 62.13 -15.41
C PRO A 334 -61.38 62.10 -16.40
N ASP A 335 -60.53 61.07 -16.22
CA ASP A 335 -59.21 60.73 -16.79
C ASP A 335 -59.06 60.68 -18.34
N PRO A 336 -57.82 60.69 -18.90
CA PRO A 336 -57.06 59.45 -19.15
C PRO A 336 -55.50 59.52 -19.09
N HIS A 337 -54.87 58.34 -18.96
CA HIS A 337 -53.45 57.96 -19.12
C HIS A 337 -52.80 58.33 -20.49
N PRO A 338 -51.45 58.41 -20.68
CA PRO A 338 -50.46 57.30 -20.59
C PRO A 338 -49.06 57.62 -19.98
N GLY A 339 -48.26 56.57 -19.71
CA GLY A 339 -46.93 56.57 -19.01
C GLY A 339 -45.73 57.04 -19.84
N PRO A 340 -44.47 56.50 -19.71
CA PRO A 340 -43.91 55.46 -18.82
C PRO A 340 -42.53 55.82 -18.17
N LEU A 341 -41.88 54.86 -17.45
CA LEU A 341 -40.48 54.71 -16.94
C LEU A 341 -40.56 54.19 -15.48
N THR A 342 -39.82 53.20 -14.96
CA THR A 342 -38.48 52.66 -15.23
C THR A 342 -38.36 51.32 -14.49
N VAL A 343 -37.82 50.26 -15.10
CA VAL A 343 -37.43 49.02 -14.39
C VAL A 343 -35.91 48.99 -14.31
N ALA A 344 -35.40 48.96 -13.08
CA ALA A 344 -33.99 48.84 -12.76
C ALA A 344 -33.47 47.43 -13.08
N VAL A 345 -32.39 47.38 -13.86
CA VAL A 345 -31.54 46.19 -14.00
C VAL A 345 -30.49 46.27 -12.89
N THR A 346 -30.55 45.37 -11.91
CA THR A 346 -29.49 45.20 -10.92
C THR A 346 -28.35 44.40 -11.54
N GLN A 347 -27.32 45.11 -12.04
CA GLN A 347 -25.99 44.54 -12.19
C GLN A 347 -25.37 44.43 -10.79
N SER A 348 -25.33 43.23 -10.20
CA SER A 348 -24.54 42.97 -9.00
C SER A 348 -23.08 42.70 -9.41
N MET A 349 -22.19 43.54 -8.89
CA MET A 349 -20.74 43.53 -9.09
C MET A 349 -20.09 42.16 -8.85
N GLY A 350 -19.34 41.65 -9.83
CA GLY A 350 -18.08 40.92 -9.61
C GLY A 350 -18.08 39.40 -9.38
N CYS A 351 -19.23 38.73 -9.27
CA CYS A 351 -19.27 37.28 -9.06
C CYS A 351 -19.95 36.56 -10.23
N ASP A 352 -19.23 35.69 -10.93
CA ASP A 352 -19.81 34.81 -11.95
C ASP A 352 -20.66 33.74 -11.23
N LEU A 353 -21.97 33.73 -11.50
CA LEU A 353 -22.88 32.70 -10.99
C LEU A 353 -23.00 31.59 -12.04
N ALA A 354 -22.53 30.38 -11.70
CA ALA A 354 -22.74 29.21 -12.54
C ALA A 354 -23.96 28.43 -12.06
N SER A 355 -24.91 28.20 -12.97
CA SER A 355 -25.94 27.16 -12.79
C SER A 355 -25.29 25.81 -13.10
N GLY A 356 -25.53 24.81 -12.25
CA GLY A 356 -24.97 23.47 -12.48
C GLY A 356 -25.38 22.88 -13.83
N LEU A 357 -24.51 22.05 -14.42
CA LEU A 357 -24.67 21.50 -15.78
C LEU A 357 -25.79 20.45 -15.92
N GLY A 358 -26.62 20.28 -14.89
CA GLY A 358 -27.70 19.29 -14.81
C GLY A 358 -27.27 17.96 -14.22
N LEU A 359 -28.25 17.10 -13.93
CA LEU A 359 -28.05 15.77 -13.34
C LEU A 359 -27.95 14.64 -14.38
N GLY A 360 -27.82 15.00 -15.67
CA GLY A 360 -27.80 14.05 -16.78
C GLY A 360 -26.61 13.09 -16.74
N SER A 361 -26.79 11.89 -17.27
CA SER A 361 -25.72 10.87 -17.37
C SER A 361 -24.51 11.34 -18.16
N GLN A 362 -24.69 12.32 -19.05
CA GLN A 362 -23.66 12.91 -19.92
C GLN A 362 -22.72 13.89 -19.20
N VAL A 363 -23.08 14.35 -18.00
CA VAL A 363 -22.23 15.25 -17.21
C VAL A 363 -21.35 14.40 -16.27
N PRO A 364 -20.03 14.62 -16.23
CA PRO A 364 -19.15 13.92 -15.27
C PRO A 364 -19.69 14.05 -13.85
N ARG A 365 -19.66 12.96 -13.06
CA ARG A 365 -20.34 12.91 -11.76
C ARG A 365 -19.93 14.04 -10.81
N PHE A 366 -18.66 14.44 -10.83
CA PHE A 366 -18.12 15.53 -10.01
C PHE A 366 -18.58 16.93 -10.45
N LEU A 367 -19.24 17.05 -11.60
CA LEU A 367 -19.86 18.28 -12.09
C LEU A 367 -21.40 18.23 -12.02
N ARG A 368 -22.00 17.24 -11.37
CA ARG A 368 -23.46 17.20 -11.20
C ARG A 368 -23.85 18.00 -9.97
N TRP A 369 -24.42 19.19 -10.18
CA TRP A 369 -24.88 20.05 -9.09
C TRP A 369 -26.23 20.67 -9.44
N SER A 370 -27.15 20.74 -8.48
CA SER A 370 -28.50 21.27 -8.67
C SER A 370 -28.66 22.73 -8.20
N GLY A 371 -27.66 23.28 -7.51
CA GLY A 371 -27.66 24.65 -7.00
C GLY A 371 -26.96 25.68 -7.90
N ARG A 372 -26.98 26.94 -7.49
CA ARG A 372 -26.16 28.01 -8.09
C ARG A 372 -24.87 28.15 -7.28
N LEU A 373 -23.74 28.13 -7.96
CA LEU A 373 -22.42 28.29 -7.32
C LEU A 373 -21.86 29.67 -7.65
N VAL A 374 -21.34 30.33 -6.63
CA VAL A 374 -20.53 31.54 -6.78
C VAL A 374 -19.13 31.09 -7.20
N LEU A 375 -18.71 31.46 -8.40
CA LEU A 375 -17.38 31.13 -8.90
C LEU A 375 -16.41 32.25 -8.57
N GLN A 376 -15.23 31.85 -8.10
CA GLN A 376 -14.13 32.78 -7.88
C GLN A 376 -13.46 33.10 -9.22
N SER A 377 -13.28 34.39 -9.51
CA SER A 377 -12.51 34.83 -10.66
C SER A 377 -11.02 34.66 -10.38
N CYS A 378 -10.37 33.78 -11.15
CA CYS A 378 -8.92 33.55 -11.07
C CYS A 378 -8.22 34.22 -12.27
N SER A 379 -7.03 34.76 -12.05
CA SER A 379 -6.16 35.20 -13.15
C SER A 379 -5.68 33.99 -13.96
N THR A 380 -5.27 34.23 -15.20
CA THR A 380 -4.68 33.19 -16.07
C THR A 380 -3.44 32.57 -15.45
N GLU A 381 -2.54 33.38 -14.89
CA GLU A 381 -1.33 32.90 -14.20
C GLU A 381 -1.66 31.99 -13.00
N ALA A 382 -2.67 32.36 -12.20
CA ALA A 382 -3.11 31.54 -11.07
C ALA A 382 -3.75 30.23 -11.51
N THR A 383 -4.48 30.26 -12.64
CA THR A 383 -5.10 29.07 -13.23
C THR A 383 -4.05 28.10 -13.75
N ASP A 384 -3.03 28.61 -14.45
CA ASP A 384 -1.93 27.78 -14.95
C ASP A 384 -1.11 27.17 -13.82
N ALA A 385 -0.82 27.94 -12.77
CA ALA A 385 -0.13 27.43 -11.59
C ALA A 385 -0.90 26.30 -10.90
N LEU A 386 -2.23 26.47 -10.78
CA LEU A 386 -3.11 25.48 -10.17
C LEU A 386 -3.22 24.21 -11.03
N VAL A 387 -3.38 24.35 -12.35
CA VAL A 387 -3.37 23.22 -13.29
C VAL A 387 -2.05 22.46 -13.23
N ARG A 388 -0.90 23.15 -13.19
CA ARG A 388 0.41 22.50 -13.04
C ARG A 388 0.51 21.71 -11.74
N ALA A 389 0.14 22.30 -10.62
CA ALA A 389 0.14 21.61 -9.32
C ALA A 389 -0.73 20.34 -9.34
N ILE A 390 -1.88 20.38 -10.01
CA ILE A 390 -2.76 19.21 -10.16
C ILE A 390 -2.08 18.09 -10.96
N LEU A 391 -1.45 18.43 -12.08
CA LEU A 391 -0.80 17.46 -12.95
C LEU A 391 0.47 16.86 -12.32
N GLU A 392 1.24 17.69 -11.59
CA GLU A 392 2.40 17.22 -10.84
C GLU A 392 1.99 16.21 -9.78
N ASP A 393 0.99 16.53 -8.97
CA ASP A 393 0.50 15.64 -7.94
C ASP A 393 -0.14 14.36 -8.52
N GLN A 394 -0.80 14.44 -9.68
CA GLN A 394 -1.28 13.25 -10.39
C GLN A 394 -0.11 12.34 -10.76
N THR A 395 0.97 12.91 -11.30
CA THR A 395 2.15 12.12 -11.70
C THR A 395 2.86 11.49 -10.51
N ILE A 396 2.83 12.14 -9.34
CA ILE A 396 3.32 11.57 -8.09
C ILE A 396 2.43 10.39 -7.66
N ALA A 397 1.11 10.56 -7.73
CA ALA A 397 0.15 9.51 -7.38
C ALA A 397 0.26 8.29 -8.31
N GLU A 398 0.34 8.48 -9.63
CA GLU A 398 0.49 7.39 -10.61
C GLU A 398 1.78 6.58 -10.39
N ARG A 399 2.89 7.26 -10.05
CA ARG A 399 4.15 6.58 -9.67
C ARG A 399 4.00 5.73 -8.43
N SER A 400 3.22 6.21 -7.45
CA SER A 400 3.00 5.48 -6.20
C SER A 400 2.05 4.30 -6.36
N LEU A 401 1.05 4.39 -7.24
CA LEU A 401 0.03 3.36 -7.46
C LEU A 401 0.38 2.37 -8.57
N ALA A 402 1.50 2.58 -9.30
CA ALA A 402 1.94 1.78 -10.44
C ALA A 402 0.88 1.60 -11.55
N ALA A 403 -0.13 2.46 -11.59
CA ALA A 403 -1.23 2.45 -12.54
C ALA A 403 -1.52 3.87 -13.02
N ALA A 404 -1.76 4.02 -14.32
CA ALA A 404 -2.19 5.28 -14.90
C ALA A 404 -3.66 5.53 -14.54
N GLN A 405 -3.97 6.69 -13.96
CA GLN A 405 -5.33 7.04 -13.56
C GLN A 405 -5.82 8.19 -14.43
N PRO A 406 -7.00 8.09 -15.07
CA PRO A 406 -7.50 9.19 -15.87
C PRO A 406 -7.76 10.43 -14.99
N LEU A 407 -7.50 11.62 -15.55
CA LEU A 407 -7.51 12.89 -14.81
C LEU A 407 -8.85 13.15 -14.10
N TYR A 408 -9.98 12.78 -14.72
CA TYR A 408 -11.30 12.96 -14.09
C TYR A 408 -11.47 12.09 -12.83
N GLU A 409 -10.88 10.91 -12.81
CA GLU A 409 -10.94 9.97 -11.69
C GLU A 409 -9.98 10.41 -10.59
N TYR A 410 -8.78 10.86 -10.97
CA TYR A 410 -7.85 11.49 -10.04
C TYR A 410 -8.45 12.72 -9.34
N LEU A 411 -9.10 13.62 -10.09
CA LEU A 411 -9.78 14.78 -9.50
C LEU A 411 -10.94 14.39 -8.60
N TYR A 412 -11.69 13.34 -8.95
CA TYR A 412 -12.72 12.79 -8.07
C TYR A 412 -12.11 12.30 -6.76
N HIS A 413 -11.02 11.54 -6.82
CA HIS A 413 -10.33 11.05 -5.63
C HIS A 413 -9.65 12.15 -4.81
N ARG A 414 -9.20 13.23 -5.45
CA ARG A 414 -8.49 14.31 -4.74
C ARG A 414 -9.44 15.34 -4.14
N LEU A 415 -10.46 15.74 -4.88
CA LEU A 415 -11.36 16.82 -4.47
C LEU A 415 -12.59 16.29 -3.74
N TRP A 416 -13.03 15.06 -4.03
CA TRP A 416 -14.28 14.51 -3.53
C TRP A 416 -14.10 13.42 -2.46
N ASP A 417 -13.07 12.58 -2.56
CA ASP A 417 -12.80 11.50 -1.60
C ASP A 417 -12.49 12.03 -0.18
N PRO A 418 -11.75 13.13 0.04
CA PRO A 418 -11.58 13.67 1.39
C PRO A 418 -12.90 14.12 2.00
N ALA A 419 -13.79 14.72 1.20
CA ALA A 419 -15.14 15.06 1.62
C ALA A 419 -15.94 13.79 1.96
N LEU A 420 -15.95 12.79 1.08
CA LEU A 420 -16.64 11.51 1.28
C LEU A 420 -16.07 10.67 2.44
N ARG A 421 -14.75 10.72 2.71
CA ARG A 421 -14.12 10.04 3.85
C ARG A 421 -14.46 10.73 5.17
N ALA A 422 -14.49 12.05 5.19
CA ALA A 422 -15.03 12.79 6.33
C ALA A 422 -16.50 12.39 6.58
N CYS A 423 -17.28 12.20 5.51
CA CYS A 423 -18.67 11.71 5.59
C CYS A 423 -18.76 10.28 6.14
N ASN A 424 -17.97 9.34 5.61
CA ASN A 424 -17.98 7.95 6.05
C ASN A 424 -17.49 7.80 7.49
N HIS A 425 -16.50 8.59 7.90
CA HIS A 425 -16.06 8.60 9.31
C HIS A 425 -17.17 9.13 10.23
N LEU A 426 -17.92 10.17 9.83
CA LEU A 426 -19.05 10.70 10.59
C LEU A 426 -20.21 9.70 10.69
N VAL A 427 -20.59 9.07 9.57
CA VAL A 427 -21.65 8.05 9.54
C VAL A 427 -21.26 6.83 10.39
N VAL A 428 -19.99 6.42 10.36
CA VAL A 428 -19.48 5.34 11.22
C VAL A 428 -19.45 5.75 12.69
N THR A 429 -19.08 6.99 13.03
CA THR A 429 -19.15 7.46 14.43
C THR A 429 -20.59 7.55 14.93
N CYS A 430 -21.53 8.09 14.14
CA CYS A 430 -22.95 8.14 14.50
C CYS A 430 -23.56 6.73 14.66
N SER A 431 -23.23 5.79 13.76
CA SER A 431 -23.73 4.40 13.85
C SER A 431 -23.08 3.58 14.97
N SER A 432 -21.82 3.86 15.34
CA SER A 432 -21.15 3.22 16.48
C SER A 432 -21.73 3.66 17.83
N HIS A 433 -22.22 4.90 17.92
CA HIS A 433 -22.89 5.43 19.10
C HIS A 433 -24.39 5.08 19.15
N ALA A 434 -24.95 4.59 18.04
CA ALA A 434 -26.35 4.15 17.92
C ALA A 434 -26.59 2.70 18.37
N ARG A 435 -25.63 2.01 19.01
CA ARG A 435 -25.97 0.74 19.69
C ARG A 435 -26.83 1.07 20.91
N PRO A 436 -28.11 0.68 20.95
CA PRO A 436 -28.91 0.90 22.14
C PRO A 436 -28.25 0.12 23.27
N ARG A 437 -27.81 0.82 24.32
CA ARG A 437 -27.70 0.21 25.65
C ARG A 437 -29.12 -0.21 26.05
N MET A 438 -29.52 -1.39 25.60
CA MET A 438 -30.73 -2.09 26.02
C MET A 438 -30.62 -2.29 27.54
N GLY A 439 -31.15 -1.35 28.32
CA GLY A 439 -31.00 -1.42 29.77
C GLY A 439 -31.60 -0.30 30.60
N HIS A 440 -32.11 0.80 30.04
CA HIS A 440 -32.80 1.81 30.85
C HIS A 440 -34.12 2.24 30.22
N THR A 441 -35.21 1.72 30.79
CA THR A 441 -36.56 2.25 30.66
C THR A 441 -36.64 3.53 31.48
N GLY A 442 -36.31 4.65 30.84
CA GLY A 442 -36.57 5.99 31.35
C GLY A 442 -36.86 6.87 30.15
N GLU A 443 -38.12 7.28 30.01
CA GLU A 443 -38.50 8.41 29.16
C GLU A 443 -37.68 9.63 29.63
N ASP A 444 -36.80 10.14 28.77
CA ASP A 444 -36.55 11.59 28.57
C ASP A 444 -35.33 11.86 27.66
N ASP A 445 -35.52 12.80 26.74
CA ASP A 445 -34.56 13.70 26.04
C ASP A 445 -33.36 13.17 25.24
N GLY A 446 -33.09 11.87 25.18
CA GLY A 446 -31.95 11.35 24.40
C GLY A 446 -32.11 11.38 22.87
N SER A 447 -33.34 11.48 22.33
CA SER A 447 -33.58 11.36 20.88
C SER A 447 -33.44 12.67 20.10
N THR A 448 -33.66 13.81 20.76
CA THR A 448 -33.57 15.15 20.14
C THR A 448 -32.13 15.57 19.92
N VAL A 449 -31.25 15.34 20.90
CA VAL A 449 -29.81 15.60 20.78
C VAL A 449 -29.18 14.79 19.65
N TYR A 450 -29.57 13.53 19.49
CA TYR A 450 -29.08 12.68 18.39
C TYR A 450 -29.55 13.17 17.01
N LEU A 451 -30.79 13.64 16.90
CA LEU A 451 -31.31 14.23 15.67
C LEU A 451 -30.64 15.57 15.33
N GLU A 452 -30.30 16.38 16.33
CA GLU A 452 -29.56 17.63 16.13
C GLU A 452 -28.10 17.39 15.72
N GLU A 453 -27.41 16.41 16.31
CA GLU A 453 -26.07 16.01 15.89
C GLU A 453 -26.05 15.41 14.48
N CYS A 454 -27.04 14.58 14.14
CA CYS A 454 -27.20 14.05 12.79
C CYS A 454 -27.52 15.17 11.79
N ARG A 455 -28.33 16.17 12.19
CA ARG A 455 -28.64 17.33 11.34
C ARG A 455 -27.43 18.23 11.14
N ALA A 456 -26.67 18.51 12.20
CA ALA A 456 -25.41 19.25 12.10
C ALA A 456 -24.38 18.51 11.25
N ALA A 457 -24.31 17.18 11.34
CA ALA A 457 -23.49 16.34 10.47
C ALA A 457 -23.93 16.41 9.00
N VAL A 458 -25.24 16.37 8.73
CA VAL A 458 -25.81 16.51 7.38
C VAL A 458 -25.59 17.92 6.82
N ASP A 459 -25.69 18.96 7.65
CA ASP A 459 -25.45 20.34 7.24
C ASP A 459 -23.95 20.56 6.95
N GLN A 460 -23.05 20.01 7.76
CA GLN A 460 -21.60 20.00 7.48
C GLN A 460 -21.24 19.20 6.22
N LEU A 461 -21.94 18.08 5.99
CA LEU A 461 -21.82 17.25 4.79
C LEU A 461 -22.21 18.03 3.54
N SER A 462 -23.35 18.74 3.61
CA SER A 462 -23.78 19.63 2.54
C SER A 462 -22.78 20.76 2.28
N ALA A 463 -22.18 21.34 3.33
CA ALA A 463 -21.20 22.42 3.19
C ALA A 463 -19.88 21.94 2.56
N ALA A 464 -19.38 20.76 2.95
CA ALA A 464 -18.18 20.17 2.40
C ALA A 464 -18.37 19.74 0.93
N GLU A 465 -19.53 19.16 0.61
CA GLU A 465 -19.90 18.85 -0.78
C GLU A 465 -20.05 20.11 -1.63
N VAL A 466 -20.67 21.17 -1.09
CA VAL A 466 -20.75 22.49 -1.74
C VAL A 466 -19.36 23.06 -1.99
N GLN A 467 -18.43 22.97 -1.02
CA GLN A 467 -17.07 23.49 -1.18
C GLN A 467 -16.25 22.69 -2.19
N ALA A 468 -16.37 21.36 -2.20
CA ALA A 468 -15.74 20.50 -3.20
C ALA A 468 -16.31 20.79 -4.59
N ALA A 469 -17.63 20.95 -4.71
CA ALA A 469 -18.31 21.35 -5.94
C ALA A 469 -17.81 22.72 -6.43
N GLN A 470 -17.76 23.72 -5.54
CA GLN A 470 -17.26 25.06 -5.84
C GLN A 470 -15.82 25.04 -6.34
N SER A 471 -14.96 24.23 -5.73
CA SER A 471 -13.55 24.12 -6.12
C SER A 471 -13.39 23.47 -7.50
N ALA A 472 -14.11 22.37 -7.76
CA ALA A 472 -14.10 21.70 -9.06
C ALA A 472 -14.68 22.58 -10.17
N TYR A 473 -15.79 23.27 -9.90
CA TYR A 473 -16.42 24.17 -10.85
C TYR A 473 -15.58 25.43 -11.12
N SER A 474 -14.97 26.02 -10.09
CA SER A 474 -14.09 27.19 -10.26
C SER A 474 -12.86 26.84 -11.08
N LEU A 475 -12.30 25.64 -10.90
CA LEU A 475 -11.20 25.13 -11.72
C LEU A 475 -11.59 24.98 -13.19
N VAL A 476 -12.69 24.30 -13.49
CA VAL A 476 -13.15 24.08 -14.87
C VAL A 476 -13.52 25.40 -15.54
N HIS A 477 -14.18 26.30 -14.82
CA HIS A 477 -14.56 27.61 -15.32
C HIS A 477 -13.34 28.51 -15.58
N ALA A 478 -12.39 28.55 -14.65
CA ALA A 478 -11.14 29.30 -14.82
C ALA A 478 -10.33 28.77 -16.00
N ALA A 479 -10.22 27.43 -16.13
CA ALA A 479 -9.57 26.80 -17.28
C ALA A 479 -10.31 27.11 -18.60
N SER A 480 -11.65 27.13 -18.61
CA SER A 480 -12.46 27.47 -19.79
C SER A 480 -12.25 28.92 -20.23
N LYS A 481 -12.25 29.87 -19.29
CA LYS A 481 -11.93 31.27 -19.59
C LYS A 481 -10.49 31.45 -20.08
N ALA A 482 -9.55 30.69 -19.52
CA ALA A 482 -8.15 30.73 -19.90
C ALA A 482 -7.86 29.95 -21.21
N ALA A 483 -8.75 29.10 -21.71
CA ALA A 483 -8.49 28.23 -22.86
C ALA A 483 -8.14 29.00 -24.15
N GLY A 484 -8.65 30.21 -24.32
CA GLY A 484 -8.30 31.08 -25.46
C GLY A 484 -6.93 31.76 -25.34
N GLN A 485 -6.30 31.72 -24.16
CA GLN A 485 -5.07 32.46 -23.82
C GLN A 485 -3.95 31.55 -23.32
N SER A 486 -4.27 30.36 -22.82
CA SER A 486 -3.35 29.36 -22.28
C SER A 486 -3.58 28.00 -22.95
N ARG A 487 -2.54 27.53 -23.64
CA ARG A 487 -2.50 26.18 -24.21
C ARG A 487 -2.57 25.09 -23.13
N LEU A 488 -2.06 25.39 -21.93
CA LEU A 488 -2.09 24.50 -20.78
C LEU A 488 -3.55 24.30 -20.30
N ALA A 489 -4.31 25.39 -20.19
CA ALA A 489 -5.72 25.33 -19.83
C ALA A 489 -6.55 24.61 -20.91
N GLN A 490 -6.28 24.85 -22.19
CA GLN A 490 -6.93 24.14 -23.30
C GLN A 490 -6.63 22.64 -23.25
N TRP A 491 -5.36 22.26 -23.05
CA TRP A 491 -4.96 20.85 -22.94
C TRP A 491 -5.58 20.16 -21.72
N PHE A 492 -5.65 20.86 -20.58
CA PHE A 492 -6.30 20.37 -19.38
C PHE A 492 -7.79 20.04 -19.63
N LEU A 493 -8.51 20.92 -20.34
CA LEU A 493 -9.91 20.67 -20.72
C LEU A 493 -10.06 19.51 -21.69
N GLN A 494 -9.17 19.36 -22.67
CA GLN A 494 -9.16 18.23 -23.61
C GLN A 494 -8.87 16.89 -22.91
N LYS A 495 -8.02 16.90 -21.88
CA LYS A 495 -7.79 15.73 -21.02
C LYS A 495 -9.01 15.40 -20.16
N LEU A 496 -9.72 16.42 -19.66
CA LEU A 496 -10.95 16.22 -18.90
C LEU A 496 -12.12 15.72 -19.74
N SER A 497 -12.22 16.14 -21.01
CA SER A 497 -13.26 15.67 -21.94
C SER A 497 -12.99 14.27 -22.49
N GLY A 498 -11.81 13.70 -22.22
CA GLY A 498 -11.39 12.41 -22.77
C GLY A 498 -10.99 12.45 -24.25
N GLU A 499 -10.90 13.64 -24.84
CA GLU A 499 -10.45 13.83 -26.24
C GLU A 499 -8.96 13.49 -26.42
N VAL A 500 -8.17 13.62 -25.35
CA VAL A 500 -6.75 13.21 -25.32
C VAL A 500 -6.64 11.95 -24.47
N GLY A 501 -6.18 10.84 -25.08
CA GLY A 501 -6.08 9.52 -24.46
C GLY A 501 -5.39 9.51 -23.09
N ALA A 502 -5.75 8.55 -22.23
CA ALA A 502 -5.50 8.57 -20.78
C ALA A 502 -4.03 8.77 -20.36
N THR A 503 -3.05 8.34 -21.16
CA THR A 503 -1.64 8.41 -20.80
C THR A 503 -1.03 9.78 -21.11
N ILE A 504 -0.23 10.30 -20.17
CA ILE A 504 0.77 11.34 -20.50
C ILE A 504 1.83 10.61 -21.32
N THR A 505 1.75 10.68 -22.65
CA THR A 505 2.86 10.21 -23.47
C THR A 505 4.09 11.04 -23.12
N VAL A 506 5.27 10.41 -23.13
CA VAL A 506 6.56 11.09 -22.95
C VAL A 506 6.67 12.29 -23.91
N GLU A 507 6.00 12.23 -25.05
CA GLU A 507 5.86 13.33 -26.02
C GLU A 507 5.00 14.49 -25.52
N ALA A 508 3.90 14.26 -24.81
CA ALA A 508 3.11 15.33 -24.18
C ALA A 508 3.90 16.03 -23.06
N ARG A 509 4.71 15.27 -22.30
CA ARG A 509 5.66 15.83 -21.31
C ARG A 509 6.74 16.68 -21.99
N ARG A 510 7.36 16.18 -23.06
CA ARG A 510 8.32 16.95 -23.88
C ARG A 510 7.70 18.18 -24.52
N SER A 511 6.42 18.11 -24.89
CA SER A 511 5.68 19.25 -25.46
C SER A 511 5.41 20.31 -24.40
N LEU A 512 5.07 19.90 -23.17
CA LEU A 512 4.91 20.79 -22.01
C LEU A 512 6.25 21.41 -21.59
N ASP A 513 7.33 20.61 -21.49
CA ASP A 513 8.67 21.10 -21.16
C ASP A 513 9.23 22.04 -22.24
N ALA A 514 8.96 21.75 -23.52
CA ALA A 514 9.33 22.62 -24.65
C ALA A 514 8.50 23.93 -24.68
N LEU A 515 7.24 23.88 -24.26
CA LEU A 515 6.40 25.08 -24.10
C LEU A 515 6.86 25.93 -22.92
N ASP A 516 7.29 25.32 -21.82
CA ASP A 516 7.83 26.05 -20.66
C ASP A 516 9.16 26.74 -21.01
N LEU A 517 10.02 26.09 -21.79
CA LEU A 517 11.23 26.72 -22.36
C LEU A 517 10.91 27.88 -23.31
N ALA A 518 9.83 27.77 -24.10
CA ALA A 518 9.41 28.83 -25.03
C ALA A 518 8.80 30.05 -24.30
N ILE A 519 8.10 29.83 -23.18
CA ILE A 519 7.46 30.89 -22.39
C ILE A 519 8.48 31.57 -21.46
N THR A 520 9.37 30.81 -20.83
CA THR A 520 10.41 31.35 -19.94
C THR A 520 11.60 31.94 -20.70
N GLY A 521 11.89 31.45 -21.92
CA GLY A 521 12.94 32.00 -22.80
C GLY A 521 12.56 33.27 -23.57
N SER A 522 11.32 33.76 -23.42
CA SER A 522 10.80 34.97 -24.07
C SER A 522 10.66 36.18 -23.12
N ARG A 523 11.19 36.10 -21.88
CA ARG A 523 11.23 37.24 -20.95
C ARG A 523 12.60 37.91 -20.94
#